data_AF-A0A956PHG1-F1
#
_entry.id   AF-A0A956PHG1-F1
#
_cell.length_a   1.000
_cell.length_b   1.000
_cell.length_c   1.000
_cell.angle_alpha   90.00
_cell.angle_beta   90.00
_cell.angle_gamma   90.00
#
_symmetry.space_group_name_H-M   'P 1'
#
loop_
_entity.id
_entity.type
_entity.pdbx_description
1 polymer ?
#
loop_
_entity_poly.entity_id
_entity_poly.type
_entity_poly.pdbx_seq_one_letter_code
_entity_poly.pdbx_strand_id
1 'polypeptide(L)'
;ARPLSCTRNTPGLRCRRALFGWFFNASGRQIGSGLSTDVYAATLLDFFEELGIVRSEDWTWWKRLLQTRIWSCFLSAQTAVAVLPPVGVRVLWSSQEGPVLHSTEGPAIEWRDGTRSYWLRRKMVDPLFFEEPESAPIRDILLEPDARTKQDLINLLGLPRYLSRTKVTVLDQDVDLAGMSRRLLALKLEFGERWCVVEVRCPSKGDIHYLWVPPEMERCSQAVAWTFGFDVEQYAPQVEA
;
A
#
# COMPACT_ATOMS: atom_id res chain seq x y z
N ALA A 1 35.11 -39.26 -23.42
CA ALA A 1 34.62 -40.38 -24.24
C ALA A 1 33.70 -39.82 -25.33
N ARG A 2 33.79 -40.32 -26.56
CA ARG A 2 33.23 -39.76 -27.80
C ARG A 2 31.70 -39.55 -27.75
N PRO A 3 31.16 -38.54 -28.48
CA PRO A 3 29.73 -38.34 -28.64
C PRO A 3 29.18 -39.34 -29.68
N LEU A 4 28.08 -40.02 -29.34
CA LEU A 4 27.31 -40.82 -30.27
C LEU A 4 26.50 -39.89 -31.18
N SER A 5 26.85 -39.88 -32.47
CA SER A 5 26.04 -39.33 -33.54
C SER A 5 24.84 -40.25 -33.79
N CYS A 6 23.66 -39.67 -34.02
CA CYS A 6 22.54 -40.38 -34.62
C CYS A 6 21.89 -39.47 -35.66
N THR A 7 22.24 -39.71 -36.92
CA THR A 7 21.60 -39.15 -38.11
C THR A 7 20.47 -40.07 -38.58
N ARG A 8 19.27 -39.49 -38.76
CA ARG A 8 18.30 -39.66 -39.88
C ARG A 8 16.84 -39.72 -39.42
N ASN A 9 16.13 -38.67 -39.82
CA ASN A 9 14.76 -38.62 -40.35
C ASN A 9 13.63 -39.35 -39.61
N THR A 10 12.90 -38.57 -38.80
CA THR A 10 11.44 -38.67 -38.73
C THR A 10 10.87 -37.26 -38.52
N PRO A 11 10.12 -36.70 -39.48
CA PRO A 11 9.53 -35.36 -39.34
C PRO A 11 8.24 -35.50 -38.49
N GLY A 12 8.33 -35.19 -37.20
CA GLY A 12 7.15 -35.23 -36.32
C GLY A 12 7.42 -35.03 -34.83
N LEU A 13 8.65 -35.23 -34.38
CA LEU A 13 8.99 -35.17 -32.95
C LEU A 13 9.61 -33.85 -32.45
N ARG A 14 9.79 -32.84 -33.31
CA ARG A 14 10.45 -31.58 -32.88
C ARG A 14 9.53 -30.58 -32.17
N CYS A 15 8.21 -30.64 -32.32
CA CYS A 15 7.30 -29.71 -31.63
C CYS A 15 6.92 -30.13 -30.20
N ARG A 16 7.02 -31.42 -29.85
CA ARG A 16 6.57 -31.93 -28.53
C ARG A 16 7.49 -31.57 -27.37
N ARG A 17 8.77 -31.29 -27.61
CA ARG A 17 9.73 -30.85 -26.57
C ARG A 17 9.94 -29.34 -26.52
N ALA A 18 9.63 -28.60 -27.58
CA ALA A 18 9.88 -27.17 -27.64
C ALA A 18 8.86 -26.35 -26.82
N LEU A 19 7.58 -26.72 -26.84
CA LEU A 19 6.54 -26.05 -26.05
C LEU A 19 6.61 -26.41 -24.56
N PHE A 20 6.91 -27.67 -24.24
CA PHE A 20 7.16 -28.10 -22.86
C PHE A 20 8.45 -27.49 -22.29
N GLY A 21 9.49 -27.32 -23.13
CA GLY A 21 10.76 -26.72 -22.70
C GLY A 21 10.69 -25.21 -22.44
N TRP A 22 9.77 -24.48 -23.07
CA TRP A 22 9.60 -23.05 -22.79
C TRP A 22 8.90 -22.80 -21.45
N PHE A 23 8.03 -23.71 -21.02
CA PHE A 23 7.42 -23.66 -19.68
C PHE A 23 8.29 -24.31 -18.58
N PHE A 24 9.18 -25.25 -18.92
CA PHE A 24 9.89 -26.08 -17.92
C PHE A 24 11.42 -26.18 -18.05
N ASN A 25 12.08 -25.52 -19.01
CA ASN A 25 13.52 -25.66 -19.20
C ASN A 25 14.27 -24.33 -19.13
N ALA A 26 14.38 -23.80 -17.91
CA ALA A 26 15.58 -23.10 -17.49
C ALA A 26 16.66 -24.18 -17.27
N SER A 27 17.38 -24.55 -18.33
CA SER A 27 18.52 -25.44 -18.20
C SER A 27 19.61 -24.75 -17.38
N GLY A 28 19.76 -25.20 -16.13
CA GLY A 28 21.04 -25.25 -15.43
C GLY A 28 21.79 -23.93 -15.26
N ARG A 29 21.27 -23.06 -14.39
CA ARG A 29 22.02 -22.23 -13.42
C ARG A 29 21.02 -21.24 -12.85
N GLN A 30 20.86 -21.25 -11.52
CA GLN A 30 20.27 -20.19 -10.69
C GLN A 30 19.41 -19.15 -11.43
N ILE A 31 18.10 -19.25 -11.31
CA ILE A 31 17.13 -18.15 -11.10
C ILE A 31 15.79 -18.84 -10.87
N GLY A 32 15.14 -18.54 -9.73
CA GLY A 32 13.80 -19.03 -9.43
C GLY A 32 12.79 -18.48 -10.42
N SER A 33 12.41 -19.28 -11.41
CA SER A 33 11.27 -19.01 -12.26
C SER A 33 10.02 -19.56 -11.56
N GLY A 34 9.43 -18.74 -10.68
CA GLY A 34 8.06 -18.97 -10.24
C GLY A 34 7.15 -18.86 -11.46
N LEU A 35 6.49 -19.95 -11.83
CA LEU A 35 5.37 -19.89 -12.78
C LEU A 35 4.27 -19.11 -12.07
N SER A 36 3.96 -17.91 -12.56
CA SER A 36 2.75 -17.23 -12.13
C SER A 36 1.58 -18.10 -12.58
N THR A 37 0.83 -18.63 -11.62
CA THR A 37 -0.40 -19.41 -11.83
C THR A 37 -1.52 -18.47 -12.24
N ASP A 38 -1.28 -17.64 -13.24
CA ASP A 38 -2.20 -16.60 -13.65
C ASP A 38 -3.37 -17.25 -14.39
N VAL A 39 -4.56 -16.69 -14.21
CA VAL A 39 -5.81 -17.11 -14.87
C VAL A 39 -5.65 -17.19 -16.41
N TYR A 40 -4.71 -16.43 -16.98
CA TYR A 40 -4.33 -16.47 -18.40
C TYR A 40 -3.72 -17.81 -18.84
N ALA A 41 -3.07 -18.53 -17.93
CA ALA A 41 -2.61 -19.88 -18.23
C ALA A 41 -3.83 -20.80 -18.43
N ALA A 42 -4.85 -20.76 -17.56
CA ALA A 42 -6.00 -21.67 -17.66
C ALA A 42 -6.72 -21.58 -19.01
N THR A 43 -6.98 -20.37 -19.53
CA THR A 43 -7.64 -20.18 -20.84
C THR A 43 -6.79 -20.67 -22.02
N LEU A 44 -5.48 -20.42 -21.98
CA LEU A 44 -4.55 -20.95 -22.99
C LEU A 44 -4.46 -22.49 -22.94
N LEU A 45 -4.56 -23.07 -21.74
CA LEU A 45 -4.50 -24.52 -21.53
C LEU A 45 -5.83 -25.20 -21.94
N ASP A 46 -6.98 -24.53 -21.81
CA ASP A 46 -8.26 -25.01 -22.34
C ASP A 46 -8.24 -25.10 -23.87
N PHE A 47 -7.70 -24.07 -24.54
CA PHE A 47 -7.50 -24.06 -25.99
C PHE A 47 -6.66 -25.25 -26.51
N PHE A 48 -5.57 -25.60 -25.82
CA PHE A 48 -4.74 -26.74 -26.23
C PHE A 48 -5.42 -28.11 -26.04
N GLU A 49 -6.33 -28.23 -25.09
CA GLU A 49 -7.11 -29.45 -24.89
C GLU A 49 -8.20 -29.60 -25.96
N GLU A 50 -8.89 -28.51 -26.33
CA GLU A 50 -9.86 -28.49 -27.43
C GLU A 50 -9.23 -28.93 -28.76
N LEU A 51 -8.00 -28.49 -29.02
CA LEU A 51 -7.23 -28.91 -30.20
C LEU A 51 -6.67 -30.33 -30.10
N GLY A 52 -6.85 -31.02 -28.96
CA GLY A 52 -6.35 -32.38 -28.73
C GLY A 52 -4.82 -32.49 -28.66
N ILE A 53 -4.12 -31.37 -28.42
CA ILE A 53 -2.66 -31.30 -28.43
C ILE A 53 -2.06 -31.87 -27.14
N VAL A 54 -2.77 -31.74 -26.02
CA VAL A 54 -2.30 -32.23 -24.70
C VAL A 54 -3.35 -33.15 -24.08
N ARG A 55 -2.97 -34.41 -23.89
CA ARG A 55 -3.75 -35.43 -23.18
C ARG A 55 -2.80 -36.34 -22.40
N SER A 56 -2.56 -36.02 -21.13
CA SER A 56 -1.81 -36.86 -20.19
C SER A 56 -2.46 -36.81 -18.81
N GLU A 57 -2.24 -37.82 -17.97
CA GLU A 57 -2.72 -37.80 -16.58
C GLU A 57 -2.13 -36.62 -15.79
N ASP A 58 -0.86 -36.29 -16.05
CA ASP A 58 -0.18 -35.11 -15.49
C ASP A 58 -0.91 -33.81 -15.82
N TRP A 59 -1.52 -33.73 -17.01
CA TRP A 59 -2.27 -32.55 -17.47
C TRP A 59 -3.59 -32.38 -16.72
N THR A 60 -4.34 -33.46 -16.52
CA THR A 60 -5.57 -33.44 -15.74
C THR A 60 -5.30 -33.05 -14.28
N TRP A 61 -4.19 -33.53 -13.72
CA TRP A 61 -3.74 -33.12 -12.38
C TRP A 61 -3.39 -31.63 -12.33
N TRP A 62 -2.66 -31.12 -13.33
CA TRP A 62 -2.30 -29.70 -13.40
C TRP A 62 -3.51 -28.78 -13.51
N LYS A 63 -4.52 -29.13 -14.34
CA LYS A 63 -5.78 -28.36 -14.41
C LYS A 63 -6.51 -28.32 -13.08
N ARG A 64 -6.60 -29.46 -12.38
CA ARG A 64 -7.20 -29.51 -11.03
C ARG A 64 -6.46 -28.59 -10.07
N LEU A 65 -5.13 -28.55 -10.15
CA LEU A 65 -4.30 -27.66 -9.33
C LEU A 65 -4.61 -26.17 -9.63
N LEU A 66 -4.67 -25.76 -10.90
CA LEU A 66 -5.01 -24.38 -11.26
C LEU A 66 -6.43 -23.98 -10.80
N GLN A 67 -7.36 -24.93 -10.79
CA GLN A 67 -8.72 -24.72 -10.28
C GLN A 67 -8.78 -24.59 -8.74
N THR A 68 -7.74 -24.98 -8.01
CA THR A 68 -7.71 -24.90 -6.53
C THR A 68 -7.52 -23.48 -5.96
N ARG A 69 -7.70 -22.44 -6.79
CA ARG A 69 -7.50 -21.02 -6.44
C ARG A 69 -6.16 -20.75 -5.76
N ILE A 70 -5.11 -21.46 -6.16
CA ILE A 70 -3.75 -21.19 -5.71
C ILE A 70 -3.33 -19.82 -6.26
N TRP A 71 -2.82 -18.96 -5.39
CA TRP A 71 -2.33 -17.62 -5.75
C TRP A 71 -0.99 -17.69 -6.47
N SER A 72 -0.10 -18.56 -5.99
CA SER A 72 1.20 -18.82 -6.61
C SER A 72 1.68 -20.22 -6.26
N CYS A 73 2.48 -20.86 -7.10
CA CYS A 73 3.16 -22.09 -6.71
C CYS A 73 4.64 -22.06 -7.11
N PHE A 74 5.49 -22.58 -6.24
CA PHE A 74 6.90 -22.81 -6.51
C PHE A 74 7.13 -24.30 -6.70
N LEU A 75 7.61 -24.68 -7.88
CA LEU A 75 7.84 -26.08 -8.23
C LEU A 75 9.33 -26.39 -8.20
N SER A 76 9.66 -27.59 -7.73
CA SER A 76 10.97 -28.20 -7.85
C SER A 76 10.80 -29.64 -8.37
N ALA A 77 11.91 -30.34 -8.65
CA ALA A 77 11.85 -31.70 -9.18
C ALA A 77 11.11 -32.70 -8.27
N GLN A 78 11.02 -32.42 -6.97
CA GLN A 78 10.48 -33.37 -5.97
C GLN A 78 9.42 -32.74 -5.05
N THR A 79 9.30 -31.41 -5.04
CA THR A 79 8.44 -30.69 -4.10
C THR A 79 7.69 -29.57 -4.82
N ALA A 80 6.43 -29.39 -4.47
CA ALA A 80 5.63 -28.24 -4.84
C ALA A 80 5.22 -27.48 -3.58
N VAL A 81 5.43 -26.15 -3.57
CA VAL A 81 4.93 -25.25 -2.53
C VAL A 81 3.82 -24.41 -3.12
N ALA A 82 2.59 -24.62 -2.67
CA ALA A 82 1.43 -23.86 -3.08
C ALA A 82 1.14 -22.74 -2.08
N VAL A 83 0.98 -21.52 -2.58
CA VAL A 83 0.59 -20.33 -1.82
C VAL A 83 -0.90 -20.10 -2.06
N LEU A 84 -1.69 -20.19 -0.99
CA LEU A 84 -3.11 -19.84 -1.02
C LEU A 84 -3.28 -18.32 -1.07
N PRO A 85 -4.38 -17.80 -1.61
CA PRO A 85 -4.61 -16.37 -1.72
C PRO A 85 -4.75 -15.73 -0.33
N PRO A 86 -4.41 -14.44 -0.22
CA PRO A 86 -4.66 -13.69 0.99
C PRO A 86 -6.14 -13.74 1.36
N VAL A 87 -6.44 -13.73 2.66
CA VAL A 87 -7.81 -13.71 3.19
C VAL A 87 -8.41 -12.30 3.12
N GLY A 88 -7.57 -11.27 3.10
CA GLY A 88 -7.99 -9.88 2.98
C GLY A 88 -7.01 -9.09 2.12
N VAL A 89 -7.56 -8.29 1.20
CA VAL A 89 -6.80 -7.30 0.42
C VAL A 89 -7.59 -5.99 0.41
N ARG A 90 -6.99 -4.91 0.89
CA ARG A 90 -7.56 -3.56 0.90
C ARG A 90 -6.80 -2.68 -0.10
N VAL A 91 -7.57 -2.02 -0.95
CA VAL A 91 -7.04 -1.15 -2.01
C VAL A 91 -7.76 0.18 -2.02
N LEU A 92 -7.04 1.22 -2.43
CA LEU A 92 -7.58 2.50 -2.83
C LEU A 92 -7.60 2.56 -4.37
N TRP A 93 -8.62 3.18 -4.96
CA TRP A 93 -8.65 3.39 -6.41
C TRP A 93 -7.90 4.67 -6.80
N SER A 94 -6.91 4.53 -7.68
CA SER A 94 -6.20 5.63 -8.33
C SER A 94 -6.65 5.77 -9.78
N SER A 95 -6.98 6.98 -10.22
CA SER A 95 -7.37 7.24 -11.61
C SER A 95 -6.22 7.01 -12.61
N GLN A 96 -4.97 7.12 -12.16
CA GLN A 96 -3.78 6.95 -13.02
C GLN A 96 -3.29 5.50 -13.04
N GLU A 97 -3.40 4.79 -11.92
CA GLU A 97 -2.71 3.51 -11.71
C GLU A 97 -3.65 2.35 -11.39
N GLY A 98 -4.96 2.62 -11.28
CA GLY A 98 -5.95 1.63 -10.89
C GLY A 98 -5.87 1.30 -9.39
N PRO A 99 -6.10 0.04 -8.99
CA PRO A 99 -6.15 -0.33 -7.57
C PRO A 99 -4.74 -0.36 -6.96
N VAL A 100 -4.57 0.38 -5.87
CA VAL A 100 -3.30 0.46 -5.13
C VAL A 100 -3.46 -0.04 -3.70
N LEU A 101 -2.48 -0.80 -3.19
CA LEU A 101 -2.52 -1.29 -1.81
C LEU A 101 -2.53 -0.11 -0.82
N HIS A 102 -3.57 -0.07 0.01
CA HIS A 102 -3.78 1.01 0.97
C HIS A 102 -4.79 0.61 2.06
N SER A 103 -4.47 0.92 3.32
CA SER A 103 -5.44 0.94 4.42
C SER A 103 -4.96 1.82 5.58
N THR A 104 -5.86 2.63 6.13
CA THR A 104 -5.65 3.40 7.37
C THR A 104 -6.20 2.70 8.62
N GLU A 105 -6.95 1.62 8.44
CA GLU A 105 -7.68 0.94 9.54
C GLU A 105 -7.04 -0.40 9.95
N GLY A 106 -5.87 -0.75 9.39
CA GLY A 106 -5.22 -2.03 9.65
C GLY A 106 -4.43 -2.57 8.46
N PRO A 107 -4.17 -3.88 8.39
CA PRO A 107 -3.36 -4.46 7.33
C PRO A 107 -4.05 -4.33 5.97
N ALA A 108 -3.27 -3.98 4.95
CA ALA A 108 -3.78 -3.96 3.58
C ALA A 108 -3.74 -5.35 2.94
N ILE A 109 -2.89 -6.27 3.42
CA ILE A 109 -2.92 -7.68 3.05
C ILE A 109 -2.85 -8.52 4.31
N GLU A 110 -3.75 -9.51 4.41
CA GLU A 110 -3.76 -10.51 5.46
C GLU A 110 -3.74 -11.91 4.86
N TRP A 111 -2.86 -12.77 5.38
CA TRP A 111 -2.68 -14.15 4.95
C TRP A 111 -3.32 -15.13 5.96
N ARG A 112 -3.58 -16.37 5.51
CA ARG A 112 -4.25 -17.39 6.34
C ARG A 112 -3.45 -17.82 7.57
N ASP A 113 -2.13 -17.69 7.52
CA ASP A 113 -1.22 -18.00 8.62
C ASP A 113 -1.13 -16.87 9.66
N GLY A 114 -1.85 -15.77 9.46
CA GLY A 114 -1.81 -14.58 10.31
C GLY A 114 -0.75 -13.55 9.91
N THR A 115 0.05 -13.83 8.87
CA THR A 115 1.01 -12.85 8.34
C THR A 115 0.25 -11.64 7.80
N ARG A 116 0.71 -10.44 8.14
CA ARG A 116 0.08 -9.16 7.79
C ARG A 116 1.09 -8.24 7.14
N SER A 117 0.63 -7.42 6.20
CA SER A 117 1.42 -6.31 5.67
C SER A 117 0.59 -5.04 5.59
N TYR A 118 1.21 -3.94 5.99
CA TYR A 118 0.59 -2.64 6.12
C TYR A 118 1.08 -1.75 4.99
N TRP A 119 0.14 -1.12 4.30
CA TRP A 119 0.44 -0.33 3.12
C TRP A 119 -0.35 0.97 3.13
N LEU A 120 0.33 2.05 2.80
CA LEU A 120 -0.27 3.35 2.49
C LEU A 120 0.14 3.74 1.08
N ARG A 121 -0.82 3.79 0.14
CA ARG A 121 -0.61 4.29 -1.22
C ARG A 121 0.59 3.62 -1.91
N ARG A 122 0.66 2.28 -1.85
CA ARG A 122 1.75 1.43 -2.40
C ARG A 122 3.08 1.46 -1.64
N LYS A 123 3.19 2.23 -0.56
CA LYS A 123 4.34 2.16 0.33
C LYS A 123 4.06 1.20 1.47
N MET A 124 4.95 0.24 1.68
CA MET A 124 4.92 -0.60 2.88
C MET A 124 5.34 0.25 4.08
N VAL A 125 4.59 0.14 5.17
CA VAL A 125 4.81 0.93 6.39
C VAL A 125 4.99 0.01 7.59
N ASP A 126 5.67 0.51 8.61
CA ASP A 126 5.94 -0.24 9.83
C ASP A 126 4.62 -0.60 10.55
N PRO A 127 4.39 -1.87 10.92
CA PRO A 127 3.24 -2.29 11.71
C PRO A 127 3.02 -1.48 12.99
N LEU A 128 4.08 -0.94 13.59
CA LEU A 128 4.00 -0.12 14.81
C LEU A 128 3.08 1.08 14.63
N PHE A 129 2.91 1.64 13.43
CA PHE A 129 1.95 2.72 13.21
C PHE A 129 0.49 2.33 13.47
N PHE A 130 0.17 1.04 13.41
CA PHE A 130 -1.18 0.51 13.62
C PHE A 130 -1.31 -0.22 14.96
N GLU A 131 -0.28 -0.98 15.34
CA GLU A 131 -0.33 -1.88 16.50
C GLU A 131 0.13 -1.17 17.78
N GLU A 132 1.19 -0.36 17.69
CA GLU A 132 1.77 0.36 18.83
C GLU A 132 2.23 1.77 18.44
N PRO A 133 1.29 2.71 18.17
CA PRO A 133 1.63 4.02 17.62
C PRO A 133 2.62 4.81 18.50
N GLU A 134 2.66 4.53 19.80
CA GLU A 134 3.59 5.15 20.74
C GLU A 134 5.05 4.79 20.47
N SER A 135 5.30 3.58 19.97
CA SER A 135 6.63 3.08 19.61
C SER A 135 6.99 3.39 18.15
N ALA A 136 6.05 3.92 17.36
CA ALA A 136 6.24 4.11 15.93
C ALA A 136 7.39 5.09 15.59
N PRO A 137 8.22 4.76 14.58
CA PRO A 137 9.40 5.52 14.25
C PRO A 137 9.05 6.86 13.59
N ILE A 138 9.20 7.97 14.31
CA ILE A 138 8.94 9.30 13.75
C ILE A 138 9.82 9.64 12.54
N ARG A 139 11.01 9.04 12.47
CA ARG A 139 11.94 9.16 11.34
C ARG A 139 11.27 8.80 10.02
N ASP A 140 10.38 7.81 10.01
CA ASP A 140 9.70 7.37 8.78
C ASP A 140 8.72 8.43 8.27
N ILE A 141 8.10 9.18 9.18
CA ILE A 141 7.27 10.35 8.83
C ILE A 141 8.15 11.48 8.27
N LEU A 142 9.26 11.80 8.94
CA LEU A 142 10.12 12.91 8.56
C LEU A 142 10.77 12.70 7.18
N LEU A 143 11.16 11.45 6.87
CA LEU A 143 11.79 11.08 5.61
C LEU A 143 10.79 10.77 4.49
N GLU A 144 9.48 10.76 4.76
CA GLU A 144 8.47 10.54 3.72
C GLU A 144 8.43 11.73 2.75
N PRO A 145 8.70 11.54 1.45
CA PRO A 145 8.57 12.62 0.47
C PRO A 145 7.12 12.90 0.06
N ASP A 146 6.24 11.90 0.03
CA ASP A 146 4.86 12.11 -0.41
C ASP A 146 4.02 12.75 0.71
N ALA A 147 3.57 13.98 0.47
CA ALA A 147 2.78 14.75 1.43
C ALA A 147 1.53 14.00 1.91
N ARG A 148 0.86 13.24 1.03
CA ARG A 148 -0.35 12.48 1.39
C ARG A 148 -0.03 11.31 2.31
N THR A 149 0.98 10.52 1.96
CA THR A 149 1.46 9.41 2.79
C THR A 149 1.98 9.90 4.14
N LYS A 150 2.68 11.05 4.16
CA LYS A 150 3.13 11.70 5.40
C LYS A 150 1.95 12.09 6.29
N GLN A 151 0.90 12.67 5.71
CA GLN A 151 -0.31 13.01 6.44
C GLN A 151 -1.03 11.77 6.98
N ASP A 152 -1.13 10.70 6.18
CA ASP A 152 -1.71 9.43 6.59
C ASP A 152 -0.94 8.84 7.79
N LEU A 153 0.41 8.87 7.77
CA LEU A 153 1.25 8.43 8.90
C LEU A 153 1.07 9.30 10.16
N ILE A 154 0.96 10.62 10.00
CA ILE A 154 0.71 11.54 11.13
C ILE A 154 -0.67 11.28 11.74
N ASN A 155 -1.68 10.97 10.92
CA ASN A 155 -3.01 10.63 11.39
C ASN A 155 -3.01 9.33 12.20
N LEU A 156 -2.26 8.30 11.74
CA LEU A 156 -2.09 7.03 12.47
C LEU A 156 -1.37 7.22 13.81
N LEU A 157 -0.27 7.99 13.82
CA LEU A 157 0.46 8.32 15.05
C LEU A 157 -0.39 9.17 16.02
N GLY A 158 -1.22 10.04 15.45
CA GLY A 158 -1.92 11.12 16.13
C GLY A 158 -1.10 12.41 16.10
N LEU A 159 -1.73 13.48 15.60
CA LEU A 159 -1.11 14.80 15.48
C LEU A 159 -0.55 15.34 16.82
N PRO A 160 -1.22 15.22 17.98
CA PRO A 160 -0.64 15.67 19.25
C PRO A 160 0.70 14.99 19.58
N ARG A 161 0.80 13.68 19.31
CA ARG A 161 2.04 12.91 19.54
C ARG A 161 3.13 13.35 18.58
N TYR A 162 2.78 13.53 17.31
CA TYR A 162 3.71 14.04 16.31
C TYR A 162 4.26 15.43 16.69
N LEU A 163 3.40 16.35 17.11
CA LEU A 163 3.79 17.70 17.56
C LEU A 163 4.72 17.64 18.79
N SER A 164 4.44 16.75 19.75
CA SER A 164 5.27 16.61 20.96
C SER A 164 6.70 16.11 20.69
N ARG A 165 6.90 15.42 19.56
CA ARG A 165 8.17 14.80 19.15
C ARG A 165 8.91 15.58 18.07
N THR A 166 8.33 16.67 17.57
CA THR A 166 8.91 17.51 16.52
C THR A 166 9.12 18.94 17.00
N LYS A 167 10.01 19.65 16.32
CA LYS A 167 10.22 21.08 16.60
C LYS A 167 9.13 21.89 15.89
N VAL A 168 8.24 22.47 16.69
CA VAL A 168 7.14 23.31 16.21
C VAL A 168 7.44 24.78 16.53
N THR A 169 7.11 25.67 15.60
CA THR A 169 7.18 27.12 15.82
C THR A 169 5.77 27.66 15.98
N VAL A 170 5.49 28.38 17.07
CA VAL A 170 4.23 29.12 17.22
C VAL A 170 4.34 30.40 16.38
N LEU A 171 3.47 30.54 15.38
CA LEU A 171 3.43 31.72 14.51
C LEU A 171 2.57 32.83 15.11
N ASP A 172 1.44 32.44 15.68
CA ASP A 172 0.46 33.34 16.27
C ASP A 172 -0.29 32.64 17.40
N GLN A 173 -0.79 33.43 18.35
CA GLN A 173 -1.59 32.96 19.47
C GLN A 173 -2.60 34.05 19.84
N ASP A 174 -3.87 33.68 19.89
CA ASP A 174 -4.94 34.60 20.27
C ASP A 174 -6.01 33.89 21.12
N VAL A 175 -7.07 34.65 21.43
CA VAL A 175 -8.27 34.17 22.11
C VAL A 175 -9.46 34.52 21.24
N ASP A 176 -10.37 33.56 21.01
CA ASP A 176 -11.58 33.80 20.26
C ASP A 176 -12.62 34.61 21.07
N LEU A 177 -13.76 34.94 20.45
CA LEU A 177 -14.83 35.70 21.10
C LEU A 177 -15.48 34.95 22.28
N ALA A 178 -15.37 33.62 22.31
CA ALA A 178 -15.88 32.77 23.38
C ALA A 178 -14.87 32.62 24.54
N GLY A 179 -13.68 33.23 24.45
CA GLY A 179 -12.65 33.16 25.47
C GLY A 179 -11.71 31.95 25.34
N MET A 180 -11.73 31.23 24.22
CA MET A 180 -10.93 30.02 23.99
C MET A 180 -9.60 30.37 23.33
N SER A 181 -8.50 29.85 23.90
CA SER A 181 -7.16 30.05 23.35
C SER A 181 -6.96 29.28 22.04
N ARG A 182 -6.35 29.93 21.05
CA ARG A 182 -5.95 29.31 19.79
C ARG A 182 -4.47 29.52 19.54
N ARG A 183 -3.82 28.56 18.88
CA ARG A 183 -2.41 28.66 18.49
C ARG A 183 -2.25 28.24 17.04
N LEU A 184 -1.56 29.07 16.26
CA LEU A 184 -1.14 28.72 14.92
C LEU A 184 0.29 28.17 14.98
N LEU A 185 0.44 26.93 14.52
CA LEU A 185 1.66 26.14 14.61
C LEU A 185 2.24 25.91 13.22
N ALA A 186 3.51 26.24 13.03
CA ALA A 186 4.30 25.88 11.86
C ALA A 186 5.17 24.67 12.13
N LEU A 187 5.03 23.67 11.27
CA LEU A 187 5.88 22.50 11.17
C LEU A 187 6.87 22.74 10.04
N LYS A 188 8.16 22.78 10.39
CA LYS A 188 9.23 22.79 9.38
C LYS A 188 9.57 21.35 9.03
N LEU A 189 9.23 20.94 7.81
CA LEU A 189 9.54 19.62 7.30
C LEU A 189 10.90 19.62 6.60
N GLU A 190 11.42 18.41 6.39
CA GLU A 190 12.53 18.18 5.48
C GLU A 190 12.19 18.70 4.07
N PHE A 191 13.21 19.09 3.30
CA PHE A 191 13.08 19.64 1.94
C PHE A 191 12.45 21.04 1.84
N GLY A 192 12.34 21.78 2.95
CA GLY A 192 11.91 23.18 2.94
C GLY A 192 10.41 23.40 2.86
N GLU A 193 9.62 22.32 2.92
CA GLU A 193 8.18 22.40 3.05
C GLU A 193 7.80 22.94 4.44
N ARG A 194 6.82 23.85 4.45
CA ARG A 194 6.18 24.34 5.67
C ARG A 194 4.77 23.81 5.68
N TRP A 195 4.35 23.18 6.77
CA TRP A 195 2.95 22.87 7.01
C TRP A 195 2.44 23.69 8.19
N CYS A 196 1.17 24.08 8.15
CA CYS A 196 0.53 24.84 9.21
C CYS A 196 -0.63 24.06 9.81
N VAL A 197 -0.76 24.15 11.14
CA VAL A 197 -1.85 23.57 11.91
C VAL A 197 -2.37 24.63 12.85
N VAL A 198 -3.69 24.81 12.91
CA VAL A 198 -4.32 25.60 13.97
C VAL A 198 -4.81 24.66 15.07
N GLU A 199 -4.35 24.94 16.28
CA GLU A 199 -4.86 24.32 17.50
C GLU A 199 -6.00 25.19 18.03
N VAL A 200 -7.19 24.60 18.14
CA VAL A 200 -8.39 25.25 18.67
C VAL A 200 -8.96 24.43 19.83
N ARG A 201 -9.56 25.11 20.80
CA ARG A 201 -10.20 24.46 21.94
C ARG A 201 -11.71 24.58 21.82
N CYS A 202 -12.42 23.47 21.89
CA CYS A 202 -13.88 23.44 21.81
C CYS A 202 -14.50 24.13 23.05
N PRO A 203 -15.38 25.15 22.90
CA PRO A 203 -16.00 25.84 24.03
C PRO A 203 -16.88 24.94 24.91
N SER A 204 -17.54 23.94 24.30
CA SER A 204 -18.52 23.11 24.99
C SER A 204 -17.90 21.96 25.79
N LYS A 205 -16.85 21.32 25.26
CA LYS A 205 -16.20 20.14 25.86
C LYS A 205 -14.81 20.41 26.42
N GLY A 206 -14.18 21.52 26.02
CA GLY A 206 -12.81 21.85 26.38
C GLY A 206 -11.74 21.00 25.68
N ASP A 207 -12.14 20.11 24.78
CA ASP A 207 -11.24 19.28 23.98
C ASP A 207 -10.40 20.13 23.02
N ILE A 208 -9.17 19.68 22.76
CA ILE A 208 -8.24 20.33 21.83
C ILE A 208 -8.35 19.64 20.47
N HIS A 209 -8.61 20.43 19.44
CA HIS A 209 -8.63 20.00 18.05
C HIS A 209 -7.49 20.64 17.27
N TYR A 210 -7.01 19.90 16.28
CA TYR A 210 -5.94 20.33 15.39
C TYR A 210 -6.46 20.28 13.95
N LEU A 211 -6.41 21.40 13.24
CA LEU A 211 -6.89 21.51 11.88
C LEU A 211 -5.72 21.91 10.96
N TRP A 212 -5.52 21.15 9.89
CA TRP A 212 -4.54 21.48 8.84
C TRP A 212 -5.01 22.72 8.08
N VAL A 213 -4.12 23.70 7.90
CA VAL A 213 -4.42 24.95 7.19
C VAL A 213 -3.31 25.29 6.19
N PRO A 214 -3.57 26.13 5.18
CA PRO A 214 -2.57 26.52 4.20
C PRO A 214 -1.30 27.08 4.84
N PRO A 215 -0.12 26.82 4.24
CA PRO A 215 1.15 27.19 4.83
C PRO A 215 1.39 28.71 4.88
N GLU A 216 0.69 29.48 4.06
CA GLU A 216 0.75 30.94 3.98
C GLU A 216 0.04 31.64 5.15
N MET A 217 -0.70 30.90 5.97
CA MET A 217 -1.43 31.48 7.10
C MET A 217 -0.45 32.07 8.12
N GLU A 218 -0.77 33.28 8.59
CA GLU A 218 0.03 34.01 9.60
C GLU A 218 -0.74 34.26 10.90
N ARG A 219 -2.07 34.23 10.87
CA ARG A 219 -2.93 34.53 12.03
C ARG A 219 -3.90 33.41 12.35
N CYS A 220 -4.20 33.21 13.64
CA CYS A 220 -5.16 32.21 14.11
C CYS A 220 -6.56 32.45 13.54
N SER A 221 -7.03 33.71 13.56
CA SER A 221 -8.34 34.08 13.00
C SER A 221 -8.47 33.74 11.52
N GLN A 222 -7.41 33.98 10.74
CA GLN A 222 -7.36 33.65 9.31
C GLN A 222 -7.41 32.15 9.07
N ALA A 223 -6.62 31.40 9.84
CA ALA A 223 -6.57 29.95 9.78
C ALA A 223 -7.93 29.31 10.10
N VAL A 224 -8.59 29.77 11.17
CA VAL A 224 -9.92 29.25 11.54
C VAL A 224 -10.97 29.62 10.51
N ALA A 225 -11.04 30.87 10.05
CA ALA A 225 -11.98 31.28 9.00
C ALA A 225 -11.87 30.39 7.75
N TRP A 226 -10.63 30.09 7.32
CA TRP A 226 -10.36 29.20 6.20
C TRP A 226 -10.91 27.78 6.42
N THR A 227 -10.80 27.22 7.64
CA THR A 227 -11.32 25.87 7.93
C THR A 227 -12.84 25.76 7.76
N PHE A 228 -13.56 26.87 7.87
CA PHE A 228 -15.00 26.95 7.64
C PHE A 228 -15.38 27.49 6.25
N GLY A 229 -14.40 27.79 5.39
CA GLY A 229 -14.63 28.30 4.04
C GLY A 229 -15.04 29.78 3.97
N PHE A 230 -14.74 30.56 5.01
CA PHE A 230 -15.03 31.99 5.06
C PHE A 230 -13.75 32.84 4.96
N ASP A 231 -13.90 34.07 4.45
CA ASP A 231 -12.88 35.10 4.64
C ASP A 231 -12.91 35.62 6.09
N VAL A 232 -11.77 36.14 6.57
CA VAL A 232 -11.60 36.58 7.98
C VAL A 232 -12.66 37.60 8.40
N GLU A 233 -13.05 38.47 7.46
CA GLU A 233 -14.02 39.54 7.67
C GLU A 233 -15.46 39.02 7.77
N GLN A 234 -15.72 37.84 7.22
CA GLN A 234 -17.04 37.19 7.21
C GLN A 234 -17.21 36.21 8.38
N TYR A 235 -16.11 35.77 8.98
CA TYR A 235 -16.12 34.79 10.06
C TYR A 235 -16.27 35.47 11.43
N ALA A 236 -17.51 35.59 11.89
CA ALA A 236 -17.87 36.07 13.23
C ALA A 236 -18.65 34.98 14.01
N PRO A 237 -17.97 33.95 14.55
CA PRO A 237 -18.66 32.89 15.30
C PRO A 237 -19.19 33.47 16.62
N GLN A 238 -20.50 33.74 16.68
CA GLN A 238 -21.14 34.23 17.91
C GLN A 238 -21.61 33.09 18.83
N VAL A 239 -21.92 31.90 18.30
CA VAL A 239 -22.15 30.64 19.05
C VAL A 239 -21.94 29.47 18.07
N GLU A 240 -21.08 28.50 18.40
CA GLU A 240 -21.00 27.21 17.69
C GLU A 240 -21.96 26.22 18.39
N ALA A 241 -22.91 25.66 17.63
CA ALA A 241 -23.94 24.74 18.11
C ALA A 241 -23.50 23.27 18.00
#